data_AF-A0A6J4QM89-F1
#
_entry.id   AF-A0A6J4QM89-F1
#
_cell.length_a   1.000
_cell.length_b   1.000
_cell.length_c   1.000
_cell.angle_alpha   90.00
_cell.angle_beta   90.00
_cell.angle_gamma   90.00
#
_symmetry.space_group_name_H-M   'P 1'
#
loop_
_entity.id
_entity.type
_entity.pdbx_description
1 polymer ?
#
loop_
_entity_poly.entity_id
_entity_poly.type
_entity_poly.pdbx_seq_one_letter_code
_entity_poly.pdbx_strand_id
1 'polypeptide(L)' 'MRVGSIVIRCYEFDRMLAFWSEALGYGPREPAEDGWVVLRDPEGAGPNLSLERVPRPF' A
#
# COMPACT_ATOMS: atom_id res chain seq x y z
N MET A 1 16.34 -12.74 -9.99
CA MET A 1 15.42 -12.73 -8.83
C MET A 1 14.91 -11.30 -8.66
N ARG A 2 13.60 -11.09 -8.41
CA ARG A 2 13.02 -9.76 -8.14
C ARG A 2 12.01 -9.85 -6.98
N VAL A 3 11.82 -8.76 -6.26
CA VAL A 3 10.75 -8.63 -5.27
C VAL A 3 9.42 -8.44 -6.01
N GLY A 4 8.41 -9.25 -5.68
CA GLY A 4 7.08 -9.16 -6.31
C GLY A 4 6.06 -8.32 -5.51
N SER A 5 6.20 -8.29 -4.18
CA SER A 5 5.31 -7.53 -3.30
C SER A 5 6.01 -7.12 -2.01
N ILE A 6 5.59 -5.99 -1.45
CA ILE A 6 6.02 -5.45 -0.16
C ILE A 6 4.77 -5.24 0.68
N VAL A 7 4.78 -5.63 1.96
CA VAL A 7 3.67 -5.38 2.89
C VAL A 7 4.14 -4.44 4.00
N ILE A 8 3.42 -3.35 4.21
CA ILE A 8 3.67 -2.40 5.30
C ILE A 8 2.49 -2.45 6.28
N ARG A 9 2.80 -2.79 7.53
CA ARG A 9 1.86 -2.69 8.64
C ARG A 9 1.94 -1.29 9.22
N CYS A 10 0.80 -0.61 9.35
CA CYS A 10 0.75 0.79 9.79
C CYS A 10 -0.47 1.08 10.65
N TYR A 11 -0.35 2.01 11.59
CA TYR A 11 -1.50 2.44 12.40
C TYR A 11 -2.25 3.62 11.75
N GLU A 12 -1.53 4.53 11.09
CA GLU A 12 -2.07 5.67 10.34
C GLU A 12 -2.38 5.29 8.87
N PHE A 13 -3.32 4.35 8.68
CA PHE A 13 -3.62 3.76 7.37
C PHE A 13 -3.87 4.80 6.26
N ASP A 14 -4.78 5.76 6.49
CA ASP A 14 -5.15 6.74 5.45
C ASP A 14 -3.99 7.66 5.07
N ARG A 15 -3.13 8.02 6.03
CA ARG A 15 -1.93 8.82 5.74
C ARG A 15 -0.90 8.03 4.97
N MET A 16 -0.72 6.75 5.31
CA MET A 16 0.20 5.86 4.58
C MET A 16 -0.31 5.60 3.17
N LEU A 17 -1.61 5.42 2.99
CA LEU A 17 -2.24 5.27 1.69
C LEU A 17 -2.00 6.51 0.82
N ALA A 18 -2.28 7.70 1.33
CA ALA A 18 -2.05 8.96 0.60
C ALA A 18 -0.57 9.12 0.25
N PHE A 19 0.32 8.99 1.24
CA PHE A 19 1.76 9.14 1.06
C PHE A 19 2.32 8.21 0.00
N TRP A 20 2.05 6.90 0.08
CA TRP A 20 2.63 5.94 -0.84
C TRP A 20 2.01 6.00 -2.23
N SER A 21 0.73 6.33 -2.34
CA SER A 21 0.10 6.57 -3.65
C SER A 21 0.77 7.73 -4.37
N GLU A 22 1.00 8.85 -3.66
CA GLU A 22 1.64 10.04 -4.24
C GLU A 22 3.14 9.81 -4.52
N ALA A 23 3.87 9.25 -3.55
CA ALA A 23 5.33 9.07 -3.65
C ALA A 23 5.73 8.11 -4.78
N LEU A 24 4.92 7.08 -5.03
CA LEU A 24 5.18 6.07 -6.07
C LEU A 24 4.39 6.31 -7.35
N GLY A 25 3.37 7.17 -7.33
CA GLY A 25 2.39 7.26 -8.41
C GLY A 25 1.52 6.00 -8.55
N TYR A 26 1.40 5.21 -7.49
CA TYR A 26 0.67 3.94 -7.52
C TYR A 26 -0.80 4.15 -7.19
N GLY A 27 -1.66 3.36 -7.85
CA GLY A 27 -3.10 3.38 -7.62
C GLY A 27 -3.57 2.13 -6.88
N PRO A 28 -4.70 2.20 -6.13
CA PRO A 28 -5.35 1.01 -5.60
C PRO A 28 -5.76 0.06 -6.74
N ARG A 29 -5.37 -1.22 -6.63
CA ARG A 29 -5.83 -2.27 -7.56
C ARG A 29 -7.33 -2.54 -7.40
N GLU A 30 -7.80 -2.46 -6.16
CA GLU A 30 -9.18 -2.60 -5.71
C GLU A 30 -9.43 -1.52 -4.65
N PRO A 31 -10.70 -1.14 -4.37
CA PRO A 31 -11.03 -0.25 -3.26
C PRO A 31 -10.44 -0.77 -1.94
N ALA A 32 -10.00 0.15 -1.08
CA ALA A 32 -9.54 -0.24 0.26
C ALA A 32 -10.71 -0.82 1.07
N GLU A 33 -10.48 -1.95 1.73
CA GLU A 33 -11.49 -2.69 2.51
C GLU A 33 -10.90 -3.08 3.86
N ASP A 34 -11.61 -2.77 4.94
CA ASP A 34 -11.25 -3.12 6.32
C ASP A 34 -9.83 -2.74 6.79
N GLY A 35 -9.26 -1.69 6.19
CA GLY A 35 -7.89 -1.25 6.49
C GLY A 35 -6.83 -2.07 5.76
N TRP A 36 -7.20 -2.70 4.65
CA TRP A 36 -6.27 -3.35 3.72
C TRP A 36 -6.42 -2.73 2.33
N VAL A 37 -5.29 -2.52 1.64
CA VAL A 37 -5.28 -2.10 0.24
C VAL A 37 -4.00 -2.57 -0.43
N VAL A 38 -4.10 -2.86 -1.74
CA VAL A 38 -2.95 -3.15 -2.59
C VAL A 38 -2.80 -2.02 -3.60
N LEU A 39 -1.70 -1.28 -3.49
CA LEU A 39 -1.25 -0.30 -4.47
C LEU A 39 -0.42 -1.00 -5.56
N ARG A 40 -0.66 -0.59 -6.80
CA ARG A 40 0.01 -1.15 -7.98
C ARG A 40 0.50 -0.01 -8.89
N ASP A 41 1.67 -0.25 -9.46
CA ASP A 41 2.21 0.54 -10.55
C ASP A 41 1.26 0.50 -11.77
N PRO A 42 0.79 1.64 -12.29
CA PRO A 42 -0.08 1.68 -13.47
C PRO A 42 0.56 1.04 -14.70
N GLU A 43 1.88 1.07 -14.84
CA GLU A 43 2.63 0.43 -15.94
C GLU A 43 3.04 -1.01 -15.60
N GLY A 44 2.86 -1.45 -14.35
CA GLY A 44 3.21 -2.79 -13.89
C GLY A 44 4.72 -3.07 -13.84
N ALA A 45 5.56 -2.03 -13.81
CA ALA A 45 7.01 -2.15 -13.80
C ALA A 45 7.55 -2.46 -12.39
N GLY A 46 6.93 -1.92 -11.35
CA GLY A 46 7.32 -2.13 -9.96
C GLY A 46 6.54 -3.22 -9.20
N PRO A 47 6.96 -3.53 -7.96
CA PRO A 47 6.28 -4.49 -7.10
C PRO A 47 4.92 -3.94 -6.65
N ASN A 48 4.05 -4.83 -6.19
CA ASN A 48 2.86 -4.40 -5.45
C ASN A 48 3.26 -3.88 -4.06
N LEU A 49 2.53 -2.89 -3.55
CA LEU A 49 2.67 -2.42 -2.18
C LEU A 49 1.34 -2.61 -1.44
N SER A 50 1.32 -3.51 -0.46
CA SER A 50 0.16 -3.72 0.40
C SER A 50 0.29 -2.91 1.68
N LEU A 51 -0.79 -2.22 2.08
CA LEU A 51 -0.90 -1.58 3.38
C LEU A 51 -1.89 -2.37 4.23
N GLU A 52 -1.51 -2.69 5.47
CA GLU A 52 -2.35 -3.32 6.48
C GLU A 52 -2.46 -2.40 7.69
N ARG A 53 -3.69 -2.05 8.06
CA ARG A 53 -3.97 -1.31 9.29
C ARG A 53 -3.76 -2.23 10.49
N VAL A 54 -2.95 -1.77 11.43
CA VAL A 54 -2.76 -2.41 12.74
C VAL A 54 -3.15 -1.46 13.86
N PRO A 55 -3.46 -1.97 15.07
CA PRO A 55 -3.69 -1.12 16.22
C PRO A 55 -2.53 -0.17 16.48
N ARG A 56 -2.82 0.98 17.06
CA ARG A 56 -1.81 1.96 17.45
C ARG A 56 -0.83 1.31 18.44
N PRO A 57 0.49 1.42 18.22
CA PRO A 57 1.47 0.98 19.21
C PRO A 57 1.32 1.82 20.48
N PHE A 58 1.48 1.16 21.63
CA PHE A 58 1.28 1.71 22.98
C PHE A 58 2.14 2.95 23.26
#